data_AF-A0A848CC28-F1
#
_entry.id   AF-A0A848CC28-F1
#
_cell.length_a   1.000
_cell.length_b   1.000
_cell.length_c   1.000
_cell.angle_alpha   90.00
_cell.angle_beta   90.00
_cell.angle_gamma   90.00
#
_symmetry.space_group_name_H-M   'P 1'
#
loop_
_entity.id
_entity.type
_entity.pdbx_description
1 polymer ?
#
loop_
_entity_poly.entity_id
_entity_poly.type
_entity_poly.pdbx_seq_one_letter_code
_entity_poly.pdbx_strand_id
1 'polypeptide(L)'
;MEMQVIVKVKLNLANAEIASSFTNMMEQYRLACNYVSEYIFNHDFDMKQSRLNKVLYTNLRSLFMLKSQMAQSVIRTVIARYKTVKTQMKRNPYKYQDINTGEWYRETRDLTWLQKPIAFNRPQVDLQRNRDWSYLNSGQLSINTLDGRVKVTPVCHGFDQYFDGTWKFGLAKLLKTG
;
A
#
# COMPACT_ATOMS: atom_id res chain seq x y z
N MET A 1 14.16 -21.92 -9.57
CA MET A 1 13.70 -20.54 -9.81
C MET A 1 12.32 -20.42 -9.21
N GLU A 2 12.11 -19.60 -8.19
CA GLU A 2 10.77 -19.41 -7.60
C GLU A 2 9.95 -18.50 -8.53
N MET A 3 8.86 -19.04 -9.08
CA MET A 3 7.94 -18.29 -9.94
C MET A 3 6.96 -17.51 -9.07
N GLN A 4 6.85 -16.21 -9.29
CA GLN A 4 5.86 -15.35 -8.62
C GLN A 4 4.82 -14.88 -9.62
N VAL A 5 3.54 -15.10 -9.30
CA VAL A 5 2.40 -14.67 -10.12
C VAL A 5 1.50 -13.75 -9.29
N ILE A 6 0.98 -12.70 -9.93
CA ILE A 6 -0.04 -11.82 -9.35
C ILE A 6 -1.36 -12.11 -10.04
N VAL A 7 -2.33 -12.63 -9.28
CA VAL A 7 -3.69 -12.88 -9.75
C VAL A 7 -4.62 -11.77 -9.26
N LYS A 8 -5.62 -11.42 -10.07
CA LYS A 8 -6.66 -10.46 -9.70
C LYS A 8 -8.00 -11.18 -9.68
N VAL A 9 -8.60 -11.28 -8.51
CA VAL A 9 -9.91 -11.90 -8.32
C VAL A 9 -10.93 -10.84 -7.93
N LYS A 10 -12.15 -10.94 -8.46
CA LYS A 10 -13.27 -10.10 -8.01
C LYS A 10 -13.86 -10.71 -6.75
N LEU A 11 -14.43 -9.89 -5.87
CA LEU A 11 -15.12 -10.36 -4.67
C LEU A 11 -16.62 -10.21 -4.89
N ASN A 12 -17.38 -11.29 -4.72
CA ASN A 12 -18.83 -11.20 -4.67
C ASN A 12 -19.25 -10.75 -3.26
N LEU A 13 -19.78 -9.53 -3.16
CA LEU A 13 -20.17 -8.92 -1.89
C LEU A 13 -21.66 -9.18 -1.65
N ALA A 14 -21.97 -10.03 -0.68
CA ALA A 14 -23.34 -10.49 -0.43
C ALA A 14 -24.30 -9.39 0.06
N ASN A 15 -23.78 -8.34 0.71
CA ASN A 15 -24.59 -7.22 1.21
C ASN A 15 -23.82 -5.89 1.15
N ALA A 16 -24.56 -4.77 1.24
CA ALA A 16 -24.01 -3.42 1.18
C ALA A 16 -23.14 -3.06 2.39
N GLU A 17 -23.40 -3.66 3.55
CA GLU A 17 -22.65 -3.42 4.79
C GLU A 17 -21.19 -3.89 4.67
N ILE A 18 -20.97 -5.07 4.11
CA ILE A 18 -19.63 -5.59 3.83
C ILE A 18 -18.88 -4.67 2.86
N ALA A 19 -19.55 -4.20 1.81
CA ALA A 19 -18.97 -3.27 0.85
C ALA A 19 -18.57 -1.93 1.50
N SER A 20 -19.40 -1.43 2.40
CA SER A 20 -19.11 -0.24 3.20
C SER A 20 -17.92 -0.47 4.13
N SER A 21 -17.87 -1.60 4.83
CA SER A 21 -16.75 -1.94 5.75
C SER A 21 -15.41 -2.03 5.00
N PHE A 22 -15.39 -2.63 3.81
CA PHE A 22 -14.19 -2.63 2.96
C PHE A 22 -13.82 -1.24 2.47
N THR A 23 -14.80 -0.44 2.07
CA THR A 23 -14.56 0.94 1.61
C THR A 23 -13.97 1.79 2.74
N ASN A 24 -14.56 1.73 3.94
CA ASN A 24 -14.08 2.44 5.11
C ASN A 24 -12.66 1.99 5.49
N MET A 25 -12.39 0.68 5.53
CA MET A 25 -11.04 0.17 5.81
C MET A 25 -10.01 0.68 4.79
N MET A 26 -10.32 0.60 3.50
CA MET A 26 -9.43 1.08 2.43
C MET A 26 -9.19 2.59 2.52
N GLU A 27 -10.20 3.35 2.95
CA GLU A 27 -10.09 4.80 3.11
C GLU A 27 -9.25 5.17 4.34
N GLN A 28 -9.50 4.54 5.49
CA GLN A 28 -8.67 4.75 6.69
C GLN A 28 -7.20 4.39 6.44
N TYR A 29 -6.95 3.30 5.71
CA TYR A 29 -5.59 2.93 5.32
C TYR A 29 -4.94 3.97 4.39
N ARG A 30 -5.70 4.51 3.42
CA ARG A 30 -5.24 5.58 2.52
C ARG A 30 -4.90 6.85 3.29
N LEU A 31 -5.78 7.29 4.19
CA LEU A 31 -5.57 8.46 5.04
C LEU A 31 -4.34 8.28 5.94
N ALA A 32 -4.19 7.11 6.56
CA ALA A 32 -3.02 6.75 7.34
C ALA A 32 -1.73 6.79 6.52
N CYS A 33 -1.76 6.34 5.25
CA CYS A 33 -0.60 6.46 4.36
C CYS A 33 -0.22 7.92 4.09
N ASN A 34 -1.21 8.80 3.90
CA ASN A 34 -0.95 10.24 3.74
C ASN A 34 -0.37 10.86 5.01
N TYR A 35 -0.89 10.49 6.19
CA TYR A 35 -0.36 10.95 7.47
C TYR A 35 1.11 10.55 7.68
N VAL A 36 1.48 9.30 7.41
CA VAL A 36 2.89 8.86 7.48
C VAL A 36 3.73 9.55 6.41
N SER A 37 3.17 9.76 5.22
CA SER A 37 3.87 10.42 4.11
C SER A 37 4.21 11.86 4.43
N GLU A 38 3.29 12.60 5.06
CA GLU A 38 3.50 13.95 5.55
C GLU A 38 4.58 14.00 6.64
N TYR A 39 4.55 13.07 7.60
CA TYR A 39 5.60 12.98 8.61
C TYR A 39 6.99 12.78 7.98
N ILE A 40 7.13 11.83 7.05
CA ILE A 40 8.42 11.57 6.38
C ILE A 40 8.92 12.81 5.62
N PHE A 41 8.02 13.50 4.92
CA PHE A 41 8.35 14.72 4.18
C PHE A 41 8.86 15.84 5.08
N ASN A 42 8.23 16.03 6.24
CA ASN A 42 8.59 17.07 7.20
C ASN A 42 9.77 16.71 8.13
N HIS A 43 10.31 15.49 8.04
CA HIS A 43 11.40 14.99 8.89
C HIS A 43 12.55 14.40 8.05
N ASP A 44 13.06 15.20 7.12
CA ASP A 44 14.27 14.91 6.31
C ASP A 44 14.23 13.57 5.56
N PHE A 45 13.03 13.11 5.20
CA PHE A 45 12.82 11.84 4.53
C PHE A 45 13.38 10.63 5.30
N ASP A 46 13.33 10.64 6.65
CA ASP A 46 13.72 9.48 7.47
C ASP A 46 12.77 8.29 7.23
N MET A 47 13.26 7.32 6.46
CA MET A 47 12.54 6.10 6.10
C MET A 47 12.93 4.89 6.99
N LYS A 48 13.57 5.10 8.14
CA LYS A 48 13.93 4.01 9.05
C LYS A 48 12.66 3.47 9.75
N GLN A 49 12.23 2.28 9.32
CA GLN A 49 10.99 1.66 9.79
C GLN A 49 10.87 1.60 11.33
N SER A 50 11.94 1.29 12.05
CA SER A 50 11.89 1.23 13.53
C SER A 50 11.62 2.58 14.19
N ARG A 51 12.16 3.67 13.63
CA ARG A 51 11.89 5.04 14.12
C ARG A 51 10.46 5.45 13.81
N LEU A 52 10.01 5.22 12.57
CA LEU A 52 8.63 5.50 12.16
C LEU A 52 7.62 4.71 13.01
N ASN A 53 7.90 3.44 13.29
CA ASN A 53 7.09 2.64 14.21
C ASN A 53 7.03 3.25 15.60
N LYS A 54 8.17 3.64 16.18
CA LYS A 54 8.22 4.22 17.53
C LYS A 54 7.37 5.49 17.65
N VAL A 55 7.39 6.35 16.62
CA VAL A 55 6.72 7.64 16.67
C VAL A 55 5.26 7.56 16.22
N LEU A 56 4.95 6.78 15.18
CA LEU A 56 3.66 6.86 14.49
C LEU A 56 2.71 5.71 14.84
N TYR A 57 3.19 4.57 15.34
CA TYR A 57 2.35 3.38 15.52
C TYR A 57 1.14 3.61 16.42
N THR A 58 1.32 4.29 17.55
CA THR A 58 0.22 4.60 18.48
C THR A 58 -0.84 5.47 17.81
N ASN A 59 -0.44 6.52 17.09
CA ASN A 59 -1.34 7.40 16.36
C ASN A 59 -2.05 6.67 15.22
N LEU A 60 -1.35 5.77 14.52
CA LEU A 60 -1.96 4.93 13.47
C LEU A 60 -3.08 4.05 14.02
N ARG A 61 -2.90 3.54 15.25
CA ARG A 61 -3.92 2.72 15.92
C ARG A 61 -5.09 3.53 16.47
N SER A 62 -4.84 4.72 17.00
CA SER A 62 -5.89 5.53 17.65
C SER A 62 -6.66 6.39 16.65
N LEU A 63 -5.99 7.12 15.76
CA LEU A 63 -6.62 8.09 14.86
C LEU A 63 -7.34 7.43 13.68
N PHE A 64 -6.78 6.36 13.14
CA PHE A 64 -7.30 5.67 11.95
C PHE A 64 -7.90 4.29 12.28
N MET A 65 -7.96 3.95 13.57
CA MET A 65 -8.49 2.68 14.09
C MET A 65 -7.84 1.42 13.47
N LEU A 66 -6.62 1.54 12.93
CA LEU A 66 -5.99 0.44 12.20
C LEU A 66 -5.63 -0.71 13.13
N LYS A 67 -5.80 -1.94 12.64
CA LYS A 67 -5.28 -3.15 13.30
C LYS A 67 -3.75 -3.18 13.23
N SER A 68 -3.12 -3.92 14.15
CA SER A 68 -1.66 -3.90 14.35
C SER A 68 -0.88 -4.18 13.06
N GLN A 69 -1.28 -5.19 12.28
CA GLN A 69 -0.62 -5.52 11.02
C GLN A 69 -0.88 -4.48 9.92
N MET A 70 -2.07 -3.89 9.86
CA MET A 70 -2.38 -2.81 8.94
C MET A 70 -1.54 -1.57 9.22
N ALA A 71 -1.38 -1.17 10.50
CA ALA A 71 -0.52 -0.05 10.88
C ALA A 71 0.96 -0.30 10.46
N GLN A 72 1.46 -1.53 10.65
CA GLN A 72 2.78 -1.92 10.15
C GLN A 72 2.86 -1.89 8.62
N SER A 73 1.82 -2.35 7.92
CA SER A 73 1.73 -2.32 6.46
C SER A 73 1.75 -0.89 5.94
N VAL A 74 1.01 0.05 6.54
CA VAL A 74 1.01 1.47 6.14
C VAL A 74 2.43 2.01 6.07
N ILE A 75 3.21 1.83 7.15
CA ILE A 75 4.60 2.31 7.20
C ILE A 75 5.45 1.67 6.10
N ARG A 76 5.32 0.35 5.88
CA ARG A 76 6.03 -0.34 4.79
C ARG A 76 5.64 0.18 3.41
N THR A 77 4.35 0.37 3.16
CA THR A 77 3.82 0.87 1.88
C THR A 77 4.35 2.26 1.59
N VAL A 78 4.36 3.15 2.58
CA VAL A 78 4.86 4.52 2.41
C VAL A 78 6.37 4.54 2.16
N ILE A 79 7.17 3.81 2.95
CA ILE A 79 8.61 3.67 2.73
C ILE A 79 8.90 3.15 1.31
N ALA A 80 8.19 2.10 0.88
CA ALA A 80 8.38 1.52 -0.45
C ALA A 80 8.09 2.57 -1.54
N ARG A 81 7.02 3.37 -1.38
CA ARG A 81 6.66 4.42 -2.32
C ARG A 81 7.73 5.51 -2.42
N TYR A 82 8.26 6.00 -1.30
CA TYR A 82 9.35 6.98 -1.30
C TYR A 82 10.62 6.40 -1.94
N LYS A 83 10.97 5.14 -1.66
CA LYS A 83 12.11 4.47 -2.32
C LYS A 83 11.94 4.38 -3.83
N THR A 84 10.73 4.05 -4.31
CA THR A 84 10.42 4.04 -5.74
C THR A 84 10.59 5.42 -6.35
N VAL A 85 10.03 6.47 -5.73
CA VAL A 85 10.15 7.85 -6.23
C VAL A 85 11.61 8.32 -6.24
N LYS A 86 12.37 8.06 -5.17
CA LYS A 86 13.82 8.35 -5.12
C LYS A 86 14.57 7.69 -6.29
N THR A 87 14.26 6.43 -6.59
CA THR A 87 14.85 5.72 -7.72
C THR A 87 14.46 6.35 -9.07
N GLN A 88 13.18 6.73 -9.23
CA GLN A 88 12.69 7.38 -10.44
C GLN A 88 13.34 8.76 -10.66
N MET A 89 13.52 9.55 -9.60
CA MET A 89 14.18 10.85 -9.66
C MET A 89 15.66 10.73 -10.04
N LYS A 90 16.37 9.77 -9.44
CA LYS A 90 17.77 9.49 -9.80
C LYS A 90 17.94 9.10 -11.27
N ARG A 91 16.97 8.36 -11.84
CA ARG A 91 16.99 7.96 -13.26
C ARG A 91 16.61 9.09 -14.21
N ASN A 92 15.89 10.11 -13.73
CA ASN A 92 15.38 11.24 -14.52
C ASN A 92 15.94 12.58 -14.01
N PRO A 93 17.24 12.85 -14.23
CA PRO A 93 17.88 14.10 -13.83
C PRO A 93 17.31 15.30 -14.57
N TYR A 94 17.41 16.46 -13.92
CA TYR A 94 16.99 17.74 -14.48
C TYR A 94 18.03 18.23 -15.49
N LYS A 95 17.58 18.81 -16.60
CA LYS A 95 18.43 19.43 -17.61
C LYS A 95 17.99 20.87 -17.78
N TYR A 96 18.94 21.79 -17.75
CA TYR A 96 18.70 23.21 -17.99
C TYR A 96 19.84 23.79 -18.80
N GLN A 97 19.56 24.91 -19.44
CA GLN A 97 20.55 25.70 -20.15
C GLN A 97 20.86 26.93 -19.32
N ASP A 98 22.15 27.22 -19.12
CA ASP A 98 22.58 28.46 -18.49
C ASP A 98 22.30 29.62 -19.45
N ILE A 99 21.63 30.66 -18.96
CA ILE A 99 21.17 31.80 -19.76
C ILE A 99 22.35 32.69 -20.20
N ASN A 100 23.42 32.74 -19.40
CA ASN A 100 24.58 33.59 -19.64
C ASN A 100 25.59 32.90 -20.56
N THR A 101 25.79 31.59 -20.42
CA THR A 101 26.80 30.84 -21.20
C THR A 101 26.20 30.06 -22.37
N GLY A 102 24.90 29.78 -22.36
CA GLY A 102 24.24 28.92 -23.35
C GLY A 102 24.58 27.43 -23.20
N GLU A 103 25.35 27.04 -22.17
CA GLU A 103 25.74 25.66 -21.94
C GLU A 103 24.63 24.84 -21.29
N TRP A 104 24.60 23.54 -21.60
CA TRP A 104 23.63 22.61 -21.03
C TRP A 104 24.19 21.90 -19.80
N TYR A 105 23.47 21.99 -18.69
CA TYR A 105 23.79 21.35 -17.42
C TYR A 105 22.81 20.21 -17.12
N ARG A 106 23.28 19.26 -16.29
CA ARG A 106 22.50 18.11 -15.85
C ARG A 106 22.66 17.89 -14.36
N GLU A 107 21.58 17.97 -13.62
CA GLU A 107 21.56 17.78 -12.17
C GLU A 107 20.80 16.52 -11.77
N THR A 108 21.45 15.70 -10.93
CA THR A 108 20.79 14.52 -10.37
C THR A 108 19.79 14.96 -9.32
N ARG A 109 18.54 14.51 -9.47
CA ARG A 109 17.47 14.83 -8.53
C ARG A 109 17.38 13.80 -7.41
N ASP A 110 17.03 14.26 -6.23
CA ASP A 110 16.69 13.43 -5.08
C ASP A 110 15.37 13.87 -4.43
N LEU A 111 15.04 13.32 -3.26
CA LEU A 111 13.76 13.61 -2.60
C LEU A 111 13.62 15.07 -2.14
N THR A 112 14.72 15.81 -1.94
CA THR A 112 14.68 17.23 -1.53
C THR A 112 14.05 18.12 -2.60
N TRP A 113 13.97 17.64 -3.84
CA TRP A 113 13.28 18.32 -4.94
C TRP A 113 11.75 18.18 -4.88
N LEU A 114 11.20 17.41 -3.93
CA LEU A 114 9.76 17.31 -3.74
C LEU A 114 9.25 18.58 -3.06
N GLN A 115 8.22 19.20 -3.65
CA GLN A 115 7.54 20.37 -3.09
C GLN A 115 6.40 20.02 -2.11
N LYS A 116 5.98 18.75 -2.10
CA LYS A 116 4.89 18.25 -1.26
C LYS A 116 5.10 16.76 -0.94
N PRO A 117 4.52 16.25 0.16
CA PRO A 117 4.54 14.81 0.46
C PRO A 117 3.91 13.99 -0.66
N ILE A 118 4.32 12.72 -0.77
CA ILE A 118 3.75 11.80 -1.75
C ILE A 118 2.30 11.47 -1.35
N ALA A 119 1.34 11.82 -2.20
CA ALA A 119 -0.07 11.56 -1.95
C ALA A 119 -0.50 10.14 -2.38
N PHE A 120 -1.29 9.51 -1.51
CA PHE A 120 -2.03 8.28 -1.73
C PHE A 120 -3.49 8.63 -2.03
N ASN A 121 -3.85 8.60 -3.32
CA ASN A 121 -5.15 9.09 -3.79
C ASN A 121 -6.20 7.99 -3.89
N ARG A 122 -5.81 6.73 -4.10
CA ARG A 122 -6.73 5.62 -4.30
C ARG A 122 -6.94 4.86 -2.98
N PRO A 123 -8.19 4.64 -2.53
CA PRO A 123 -8.47 3.74 -1.43
C PRO A 123 -7.91 2.34 -1.71
N GLN A 124 -7.10 1.83 -0.80
CA GLN A 124 -6.42 0.55 -0.92
C GLN A 124 -5.99 0.03 0.46
N VAL A 125 -5.75 -1.27 0.59
CA VAL A 125 -5.11 -1.84 1.79
C VAL A 125 -4.24 -3.04 1.43
N ASP A 126 -3.05 -3.12 2.03
CA ASP A 126 -2.16 -4.28 1.98
C ASP A 126 -2.47 -5.23 3.14
N LEU A 127 -2.90 -6.45 2.82
CA LEU A 127 -3.38 -7.47 3.75
C LEU A 127 -2.35 -8.60 3.86
N GLN A 128 -1.85 -8.84 5.07
CA GLN A 128 -0.88 -9.90 5.33
C GLN A 128 -1.55 -11.28 5.43
N ARG A 129 -1.01 -12.28 4.72
CA ARG A 129 -1.48 -13.67 4.79
C ARG A 129 -1.41 -14.19 6.23
N ASN A 130 -2.42 -14.96 6.64
CA ASN A 130 -2.56 -15.55 7.98
C ASN A 130 -2.74 -14.53 9.12
N ARG A 131 -2.83 -13.23 8.82
CA ARG A 131 -3.09 -12.18 9.81
C ARG A 131 -4.33 -11.38 9.44
N ASP A 132 -4.29 -10.77 8.27
CA ASP A 132 -5.36 -9.93 7.74
C ASP A 132 -6.22 -10.68 6.72
N TRP A 133 -5.69 -11.73 6.09
CA TRP A 133 -6.49 -12.56 5.21
C TRP A 133 -6.07 -14.04 5.16
N SER A 134 -7.01 -14.90 4.79
CA SER A 134 -6.79 -16.33 4.55
C SER A 134 -7.78 -16.89 3.54
N TYR A 135 -7.32 -17.82 2.71
CA TYR A 135 -8.17 -18.67 1.89
C TYR A 135 -8.60 -19.89 2.71
N LEU A 136 -9.91 -20.14 2.79
CA LEU A 136 -10.51 -21.20 3.59
C LEU A 136 -10.76 -22.45 2.73
N ASN A 137 -10.84 -23.62 3.37
CA ASN A 137 -11.18 -24.88 2.70
C ASN A 137 -12.56 -24.85 2.04
N SER A 138 -13.45 -23.95 2.45
CA SER A 138 -14.74 -23.70 1.81
C SER A 138 -14.66 -22.93 0.49
N GLY A 139 -13.46 -22.56 0.03
CA GLY A 139 -13.26 -21.72 -1.16
C GLY A 139 -13.48 -20.22 -0.91
N GLN A 140 -13.80 -19.81 0.32
CA GLN A 140 -14.02 -18.41 0.68
C GLN A 140 -12.73 -17.73 1.15
N LEU A 141 -12.66 -16.41 0.95
CA LEU A 141 -11.65 -15.55 1.56
C LEU A 141 -12.19 -15.02 2.89
N SER A 142 -11.49 -15.29 3.99
CA SER A 142 -11.68 -14.57 5.25
C SER A 142 -10.77 -13.35 5.25
N ILE A 143 -11.35 -12.16 5.29
CA ILE A 143 -10.65 -10.88 5.24
C ILE A 143 -10.98 -10.08 6.50
N ASN A 144 -9.96 -9.55 7.14
CA ASN A 144 -10.06 -8.67 8.29
C ASN A 144 -10.46 -7.27 7.83
N THR A 145 -11.48 -6.70 8.46
CA THR A 145 -11.91 -5.31 8.33
C THR A 145 -11.51 -4.54 9.59
N LEU A 146 -11.98 -3.30 9.77
CA LEU A 146 -11.80 -2.59 11.05
C LEU A 146 -12.67 -3.23 12.15
N ASP A 147 -13.89 -3.65 11.81
CA ASP A 147 -14.92 -4.11 12.77
C ASP A 147 -14.93 -5.63 13.00
N GLY A 148 -14.16 -6.41 12.25
CA GLY A 148 -14.17 -7.86 12.40
C GLY A 148 -13.55 -8.59 11.24
N ARG A 149 -13.87 -9.88 11.09
CA ARG A 149 -13.54 -10.65 9.87
C ARG A 149 -14.81 -10.90 9.09
N VAL A 150 -14.72 -10.68 7.78
CA VAL A 150 -15.79 -10.99 6.83
C VAL A 150 -15.34 -12.16 5.96
N LYS A 151 -16.27 -13.04 5.62
CA LYS A 151 -16.06 -14.10 4.61
C LYS A 151 -16.70 -13.68 3.31
N VAL A 152 -15.95 -13.75 2.21
CA VAL A 152 -16.44 -13.41 0.87
C VAL A 152 -16.01 -14.48 -0.13
N THR A 153 -16.86 -14.74 -1.11
CA THR A 153 -16.56 -15.70 -2.17
C THR A 153 -15.82 -14.98 -3.30
N PRO A 154 -14.57 -15.40 -3.64
CA PRO A 154 -13.87 -14.87 -4.79
C PRO A 154 -14.48 -15.40 -6.09
N VAL A 155 -14.47 -14.56 -7.12
CA VAL A 155 -14.76 -14.94 -8.50
C VAL A 155 -13.43 -15.01 -9.24
N CYS A 156 -12.99 -16.25 -9.47
CA CYS A 156 -11.64 -16.56 -9.94
C CYS A 156 -11.52 -16.80 -11.45
N HIS A 157 -12.45 -16.30 -12.29
CA HIS A 157 -12.49 -16.60 -13.73
C HIS A 157 -11.10 -16.61 -14.40
N GLY A 158 -10.60 -17.80 -14.76
CA GLY A 158 -9.31 -18.02 -15.44
C GLY A 158 -8.08 -18.07 -14.52
N PHE A 159 -8.28 -18.04 -13.21
CA PHE A 159 -7.25 -18.11 -12.17
C PHE A 159 -7.42 -19.31 -11.24
N ASP A 160 -8.41 -20.18 -11.45
CA ASP A 160 -8.72 -21.33 -10.59
C ASP A 160 -7.52 -22.25 -10.38
N GLN A 161 -6.63 -22.38 -11.38
CA GLN A 161 -5.39 -23.14 -11.31
C GLN A 161 -4.40 -22.65 -10.25
N TYR A 162 -4.54 -21.41 -9.76
CA TYR A 162 -3.69 -20.87 -8.69
C TYR A 162 -4.27 -21.09 -7.29
N PHE A 163 -5.46 -21.70 -7.18
CA PHE A 163 -6.15 -22.00 -5.93
C PHE A 163 -6.26 -23.52 -5.63
N ASP A 164 -5.57 -24.36 -6.40
CA ASP A 164 -5.54 -25.82 -6.29
C ASP A 164 -4.70 -26.35 -5.10
N GLY A 165 -4.01 -25.46 -4.39
CA GLY A 165 -3.15 -25.81 -3.25
C GLY A 165 -1.68 -26.05 -3.59
N THR A 166 -1.30 -26.02 -4.88
CA THR A 166 0.10 -26.13 -5.31
C THR A 166 0.87 -24.81 -5.11
N TRP A 167 0.15 -23.70 -4.94
CA TRP A 167 0.68 -22.36 -4.77
C TRP A 167 0.67 -21.87 -3.32
N LYS A 168 1.72 -21.15 -2.93
CA LYS A 168 1.78 -20.43 -1.65
C LYS A 168 1.29 -19.00 -1.82
N PHE A 169 0.24 -18.64 -1.10
CA PHE A 169 -0.28 -17.27 -1.12
C PHE A 169 0.56 -16.30 -0.28
N GLY A 170 0.82 -15.13 -0.84
CA GLY A 170 1.55 -14.03 -0.20
C GLY A 170 0.66 -12.87 0.24
N LEU A 171 1.20 -11.65 0.14
CA LEU A 171 0.47 -10.41 0.40
C LEU A 171 -0.73 -10.29 -0.56
N ALA A 172 -1.90 -9.92 -0.05
CA ALA A 172 -3.02 -9.49 -0.88
C ALA A 172 -3.16 -7.97 -0.82
N LYS A 173 -3.65 -7.38 -1.90
CA LYS A 173 -4.02 -5.96 -1.94
C LYS A 173 -5.48 -5.85 -2.31
N LEU A 174 -6.28 -5.25 -1.43
CA LEU A 174 -7.67 -4.95 -1.72
C LEU A 174 -7.75 -3.56 -2.36
N LEU A 175 -8.51 -3.47 -3.45
CA LEU A 175 -8.70 -2.28 -4.27
C LEU A 175 -10.17 -2.17 -4.67
N LYS A 176 -10.66 -0.94 -4.78
CA LYS A 176 -11.94 -0.67 -5.45
C LYS A 176 -11.71 -0.61 -6.96
N THR A 177 -12.36 -1.48 -7.71
CA THR A 177 -12.46 -1.34 -9.18
C THR A 177 -13.45 -0.21 -9.48
N GLY A 178 -13.00 0.76 -10.28
CA GLY A 178 -13.84 1.83 -10.81
C GLY A 178 -14.71 1.37 -11.95
#